data_AF-A0A5P9RU57-F1
#
_entry.id   AF-A0A5P9RU57-F1
#
_cell.length_a   1.000
_cell.length_b   1.000
_cell.length_c   1.000
_cell.angle_alpha   90.00
_cell.angle_beta   90.00
_cell.angle_gamma   90.00
#
_symmetry.space_group_name_H-M   'P 1'
#
loop_
_entity.id
_entity.type
_entity.pdbx_description
1 polymer ?
#
loop_
_entity_poly.entity_id
_entity_poly.type
_entity_poly.pdbx_seq_one_letter_code
_entity_poly.pdbx_strand_id
1 'polypeptide(L)'
;MRDIKQINQESLNLSLRWVKHLWRRPLTLVLSLAQPLLWYWLWQRYHTAAPWRFFMWATFSHGIHSALPLVFDREFGFWDRIWVAPLVSRSSIWISLLGVNWMLTCLTCVWLGYQLLPLMMWLTWLATSLSVGLALWLPSHTSFLASVWLINAFVMLILLDLN
;
A
#
# COMPACT_ATOMS: atom_id res chain seq x y z
N MET A 1 -5.80 -30.27 3.99
CA MET A 1 -5.09 -30.05 2.70
C MET A 1 -5.97 -29.45 1.60
N ARG A 2 -7.25 -29.87 1.46
CA ARG A 2 -8.16 -29.28 0.46
C ARG A 2 -8.44 -27.80 0.72
N ASP A 3 -8.59 -27.41 1.99
CA ASP A 3 -8.90 -26.02 2.35
C ASP A 3 -7.73 -25.06 2.08
N ILE A 4 -6.48 -25.48 2.32
CA ILE A 4 -5.28 -24.67 2.02
C ILE A 4 -5.18 -24.41 0.50
N LYS A 5 -5.46 -25.42 -0.33
CA LYS A 5 -5.47 -25.26 -1.79
C LYS A 5 -6.57 -24.29 -2.22
N GLN A 6 -7.75 -24.34 -1.60
CA GLN A 6 -8.84 -23.41 -1.87
C GLN A 6 -8.48 -21.98 -1.46
N ILE A 7 -7.91 -21.76 -0.28
CA ILE A 7 -7.48 -20.44 0.19
C ILE A 7 -6.42 -19.84 -0.75
N ASN A 8 -5.47 -20.65 -1.20
CA ASN A 8 -4.47 -20.21 -2.18
C ASN A 8 -5.12 -19.85 -3.52
N GLN A 9 -6.06 -20.65 -4.00
CA GLN A 9 -6.77 -20.37 -5.25
C GLN A 9 -7.66 -19.12 -5.14
N GLU A 10 -8.34 -18.91 -4.02
CA GLU A 10 -9.13 -17.71 -3.73
C GLU A 10 -8.27 -16.46 -3.69
N SER A 11 -7.19 -16.47 -2.91
CA SER A 11 -6.28 -15.33 -2.80
C SER A 11 -5.62 -14.98 -4.14
N LEU A 12 -5.27 -15.98 -4.96
CA LEU A 12 -4.79 -15.77 -6.33
C LEU A 12 -5.86 -15.18 -7.26
N ASN A 13 -7.10 -15.67 -7.20
CA ASN A 13 -8.18 -15.13 -8.01
C ASN A 13 -8.51 -13.67 -7.64
N LEU A 14 -8.48 -13.36 -6.33
CA LEU A 14 -8.66 -12.01 -5.83
C LEU A 14 -7.50 -11.09 -6.24
N SER A 15 -6.24 -11.54 -6.14
CA SER A 15 -5.09 -10.74 -6.57
C SER A 15 -5.11 -10.50 -8.09
N LEU A 16 -5.47 -11.51 -8.90
CA LEU A 16 -5.66 -11.35 -10.34
C LEU A 16 -6.77 -10.36 -10.67
N ARG A 17 -7.85 -10.34 -9.90
CA ARG A 17 -8.92 -9.33 -10.04
C ARG A 17 -8.37 -7.92 -9.83
N TRP A 18 -7.56 -7.71 -8.79
CA TRP A 18 -6.89 -6.44 -8.52
C TRP A 18 -5.95 -6.04 -9.67
N VAL A 19 -5.14 -6.97 -10.17
CA VAL A 19 -4.23 -6.73 -11.31
C VAL A 19 -5.00 -6.33 -12.56
N LYS A 20 -6.10 -7.02 -12.89
CA LYS A 20 -6.97 -6.64 -14.02
C LYS A 20 -7.57 -5.24 -13.85
N HIS A 21 -7.94 -4.87 -12.62
CA HIS A 21 -8.45 -3.53 -12.33
C HIS A 21 -7.37 -2.47 -12.56
N LEU A 22 -6.13 -2.71 -12.09
CA LEU A 22 -4.98 -1.85 -12.32
C LEU A 22 -4.66 -1.69 -13.82
N TRP A 23 -4.72 -2.79 -14.57
CA TRP A 23 -4.49 -2.79 -16.02
C TRP A 23 -5.51 -1.94 -16.78
N ARG A 24 -6.78 -1.99 -16.38
CA ARG A 24 -7.85 -1.20 -17.02
C ARG A 24 -7.76 0.30 -16.69
N ARG A 25 -7.04 0.68 -15.64
CA ARG A 25 -6.85 2.07 -15.20
C ARG A 25 -5.35 2.41 -15.15
N PRO A 26 -4.67 2.50 -16.31
CA PRO A 26 -3.21 2.65 -16.36
C PRO A 26 -2.71 3.89 -15.62
N LEU A 27 -3.48 4.99 -15.62
CA LEU A 27 -3.16 6.19 -14.84
C LEU A 27 -3.02 5.91 -13.34
N THR A 28 -3.87 5.06 -12.76
CA THR A 28 -3.75 4.71 -11.33
C THR A 28 -2.49 3.92 -11.03
N LEU A 29 -2.06 3.05 -11.96
CA LEU A 29 -0.82 2.29 -11.85
C LEU A 29 0.40 3.22 -11.96
N VAL A 30 0.41 4.11 -12.95
CA VAL A 30 1.49 5.09 -13.13
C VAL A 30 1.61 5.99 -11.90
N LEU A 31 0.50 6.51 -11.38
CA LEU A 31 0.52 7.38 -10.20
C LEU A 31 0.98 6.66 -8.93
N SER A 32 0.61 5.39 -8.74
CA SER A 32 1.04 4.61 -7.56
C SER A 32 2.52 4.23 -7.59
N LEU A 33 3.11 4.03 -8.78
CA LEU A 33 4.56 3.91 -8.94
C LEU A 33 5.27 5.27 -8.86
N ALA A 34 4.70 6.31 -9.44
CA ALA A 34 5.31 7.64 -9.50
C ALA A 34 5.34 8.33 -8.13
N GLN A 35 4.30 8.17 -7.30
CA GLN A 35 4.19 8.82 -5.99
C GLN A 35 5.45 8.64 -5.10
N PRO A 36 5.92 7.41 -4.79
CA PRO A 36 7.14 7.23 -3.99
C PRO A 36 8.40 7.79 -4.67
N LEU A 37 8.48 7.71 -6.01
CA LEU A 37 9.63 8.21 -6.77
C LEU A 37 9.71 9.74 -6.73
N LEU A 38 8.59 10.43 -6.94
CA LEU A 38 8.49 11.89 -6.90
C LEU A 38 8.88 12.43 -5.53
N TRP A 39 8.39 11.78 -4.47
CA TRP A 39 8.72 12.15 -3.11
C TRP A 39 10.20 11.98 -2.78
N TYR A 40 10.77 10.84 -3.15
CA TYR A 40 12.20 10.59 -2.98
C TYR A 40 13.04 11.64 -3.73
N TRP A 41 12.75 11.88 -5.01
CA TRP A 41 13.47 12.86 -5.84
C TRP A 41 13.39 14.29 -5.30
N LEU A 42 12.20 14.70 -4.86
CA LEU A 42 11.98 16.05 -4.35
C LEU A 42 12.78 16.30 -3.07
N TRP A 43 12.73 15.37 -2.11
CA TRP A 43 13.35 15.58 -0.79
C TRP A 43 14.85 15.28 -0.75
N GLN A 44 15.32 14.32 -1.55
CA GLN A 44 16.75 14.02 -1.67
C GLN A 44 17.56 15.26 -2.05
N ARG A 45 17.02 16.11 -2.92
CA ARG A 45 17.68 17.35 -3.38
C ARG A 45 17.98 18.32 -2.24
N TYR A 46 17.13 18.37 -1.22
CA TYR A 46 17.27 19.33 -0.12
C TYR A 46 18.11 18.78 1.05
N HIS A 47 18.25 17.47 1.17
CA HIS A 47 18.92 16.82 2.31
C HIS A 47 19.87 15.72 1.84
N THR A 48 21.06 16.12 1.42
CA THR A 48 22.06 15.25 0.79
C THR A 48 22.76 14.29 1.75
N ALA A 49 22.77 14.60 3.05
CA ALA A 49 23.50 13.82 4.06
C ALA A 49 22.91 12.43 4.36
N ALA A 50 21.59 12.23 4.17
CA ALA A 50 20.90 10.99 4.55
C ALA A 50 19.80 10.57 3.57
N PRO A 51 20.14 10.21 2.32
CA PRO A 51 19.15 9.86 1.28
C PRO A 51 18.31 8.62 1.63
N TRP A 52 18.85 7.72 2.45
CA TRP A 52 18.16 6.50 2.90
C TRP A 52 16.94 6.80 3.80
N ARG A 53 16.92 7.93 4.52
CA ARG A 53 15.78 8.32 5.37
C ARG A 53 14.57 8.72 4.55
N PHE A 54 14.78 9.52 3.50
CA PHE A 54 13.72 9.91 2.59
C PHE A 54 13.21 8.74 1.76
N PHE A 55 14.07 7.77 1.49
CA PHE A 55 13.65 6.52 0.89
C PHE A 55 12.77 5.68 1.82
N MET A 56 13.09 5.60 3.12
CA MET A 56 12.20 5.00 4.11
C MET A 56 10.86 5.72 4.22
N TRP A 57 10.88 7.05 4.25
CA TRP A 57 9.65 7.83 4.26
C TRP A 57 8.80 7.58 3.01
N ALA A 58 9.43 7.54 1.82
CA ALA A 58 8.73 7.30 0.56
C ALA A 58 8.07 5.90 0.50
N THR A 59 8.78 4.86 0.98
CA THR A 59 8.24 3.50 1.05
C THR A 59 7.12 3.37 2.09
N PHE A 60 7.28 4.00 3.25
CA PHE A 60 6.22 4.10 4.27
C PHE A 60 4.98 4.81 3.73
N SER A 61 5.17 5.97 3.10
CA SER A 61 4.11 6.79 2.52
C SER A 61 3.34 6.00 1.45
N HIS A 62 4.04 5.27 0.58
CA HIS A 62 3.38 4.38 -0.38
C HIS A 62 2.52 3.32 0.34
N GLY A 63 3.05 2.67 1.38
CA GLY A 63 2.31 1.67 2.16
C GLY A 63 1.06 2.25 2.83
N ILE A 64 1.14 3.46 3.39
CA ILE A 64 0.00 4.13 4.03
C ILE A 64 -1.09 4.55 3.03
N HIS A 65 -0.73 4.91 1.79
CA HIS A 65 -1.71 5.29 0.75
C HIS A 65 -2.37 4.08 0.07
N SER A 66 -1.85 2.88 0.30
CA SER A 66 -2.22 1.67 -0.43
C SER A 66 -3.67 1.20 -0.25
N ALA A 67 -4.33 1.53 0.87
CA ALA A 67 -5.72 1.15 1.12
C ALA A 67 -6.75 2.15 0.56
N LEU A 68 -6.32 3.20 -0.15
CA LEU A 68 -7.25 4.15 -0.76
C LEU A 68 -8.29 3.48 -1.71
N PRO A 69 -7.91 2.50 -2.57
CA PRO A 69 -8.89 1.78 -3.38
C PRO A 69 -9.93 1.02 -2.56
N LEU A 70 -9.53 0.51 -1.39
CA LEU A 70 -10.43 -0.20 -0.48
C LEU A 70 -11.50 0.72 0.12
N VAL A 71 -11.14 1.96 0.46
CA VAL A 71 -12.11 2.94 0.96
C VAL A 71 -13.14 3.26 -0.11
N PHE A 72 -12.71 3.45 -1.36
CA PHE A 72 -13.62 3.65 -2.48
C PHE A 72 -14.51 2.43 -2.73
N ASP A 73 -13.96 1.21 -2.71
CA ASP A 73 -14.74 -0.01 -2.83
C ASP A 73 -15.83 -0.13 -1.75
N ARG A 74 -15.57 0.39 -0.53
CA ARG A 74 -16.54 0.47 0.56
C ARG A 74 -17.61 1.54 0.30
N GLU A 75 -17.21 2.74 -0.12
CA GLU A 75 -18.14 3.84 -0.43
C GLU A 75 -19.09 3.51 -1.59
N PHE A 76 -18.62 2.76 -2.59
CA PHE A 76 -19.42 2.34 -3.74
C PHE A 76 -20.23 1.04 -3.49
N GLY A 77 -20.15 0.46 -2.30
CA GLY A 77 -20.89 -0.77 -1.94
C GLY A 77 -20.39 -2.04 -2.63
N PHE A 78 -19.17 -2.03 -3.21
CA PHE A 78 -18.54 -3.23 -3.76
C PHE A 78 -18.03 -4.15 -2.64
N TRP A 79 -17.57 -3.54 -1.54
CA TRP A 79 -17.11 -4.26 -0.35
C TRP A 79 -18.18 -5.19 0.23
N ASP A 80 -19.42 -4.70 0.34
CA ASP A 80 -20.55 -5.48 0.87
C ASP A 80 -20.84 -6.72 0.01
N ARG A 81 -20.66 -6.60 -1.31
CA ARG A 81 -20.82 -7.73 -2.24
C ARG A 81 -19.75 -8.79 -2.05
N ILE A 82 -18.50 -8.38 -1.78
CA ILE A 82 -17.42 -9.32 -1.46
C ILE A 82 -17.65 -9.98 -0.11
N TRP A 83 -18.16 -9.23 0.87
CA TRP A 83 -18.42 -9.74 2.21
C TRP A 83 -19.52 -10.79 2.28
N VAL A 84 -20.53 -10.65 1.42
CA VAL A 84 -21.63 -11.62 1.29
C VAL A 84 -21.23 -12.81 0.39
N ALA A 85 -20.15 -12.71 -0.37
CA ALA A 85 -19.70 -13.79 -1.23
C ALA A 85 -19.30 -15.03 -0.41
N PRO A 86 -19.61 -16.26 -0.87
CA PRO A 86 -19.25 -17.49 -0.17
C PRO A 86 -17.75 -17.78 -0.33
N LEU A 87 -16.93 -17.11 0.49
CA LEU A 87 -15.49 -17.33 0.60
C LEU A 87 -15.19 -18.35 1.70
N VAL A 88 -14.27 -19.29 1.44
CA VAL A 88 -13.83 -20.29 2.43
C VAL A 88 -13.14 -19.59 3.61
N SER A 89 -12.36 -18.54 3.35
CA SER A 89 -11.74 -17.73 4.40
C SER A 89 -11.77 -16.24 4.10
N ARG A 90 -12.10 -15.42 5.11
CA ARG A 90 -12.05 -13.95 5.01
C ARG A 90 -10.62 -13.40 4.95
N SER A 91 -9.65 -14.18 5.44
CA SER A 91 -8.21 -13.85 5.38
C SER A 91 -7.68 -13.81 3.94
N SER A 92 -8.31 -14.50 2.99
CA SER A 92 -7.94 -14.46 1.56
C SER A 92 -7.95 -13.03 0.98
N ILE A 93 -8.89 -12.18 1.43
CA ILE A 93 -9.00 -10.78 1.02
C ILE A 93 -7.75 -10.01 1.47
N TRP A 94 -7.37 -10.15 2.74
CA TRP A 94 -6.20 -9.51 3.32
C TRP A 94 -4.90 -9.94 2.63
N ILE A 95 -4.73 -11.24 2.43
CA ILE A 95 -3.57 -11.82 1.75
C ILE A 95 -3.46 -11.27 0.32
N SER A 96 -4.58 -11.17 -0.40
CA SER A 96 -4.59 -10.66 -1.78
C SER A 96 -4.16 -9.19 -1.86
N LEU A 97 -4.64 -8.35 -0.93
CA LEU A 97 -4.35 -6.92 -0.92
C LEU A 97 -2.90 -6.65 -0.50
N LEU A 98 -2.43 -7.33 0.56
CA LEU A 98 -1.04 -7.26 1.00
C LEU A 98 -0.09 -7.76 -0.09
N GLY A 99 -0.43 -8.86 -0.77
CA GLY A 99 0.38 -9.42 -1.84
C GLY A 99 0.55 -8.49 -3.04
N VAL A 100 -0.51 -7.82 -3.49
CA VAL A 100 -0.42 -6.87 -4.62
C VAL A 100 0.41 -5.65 -4.25
N ASN A 101 0.20 -5.07 -3.07
CA ASN A 101 0.98 -3.91 -2.61
C ASN A 101 2.45 -4.25 -2.38
N TRP A 102 2.72 -5.45 -1.84
CA TRP A 102 4.09 -5.95 -1.69
C TRP A 102 4.80 -6.10 -3.04
N MET A 103 4.11 -6.61 -4.07
CA MET A 103 4.67 -6.70 -5.42
C MET A 103 4.98 -5.31 -6.00
N LEU A 104 4.11 -4.32 -5.81
CA LEU A 104 4.32 -2.95 -6.29
C LEU A 104 5.53 -2.29 -5.62
N THR A 105 5.72 -2.49 -4.32
CA THR A 105 6.91 -1.95 -3.63
C THR A 105 8.20 -2.67 -3.98
N CYS A 106 8.15 -3.97 -4.27
CA CYS A 106 9.31 -4.68 -4.82
C CYS A 106 9.79 -4.03 -6.12
N LEU A 107 8.84 -3.71 -7.02
CA LEU A 107 9.16 -3.08 -8.31
C LEU A 107 9.81 -1.70 -8.13
N THR A 108 9.29 -0.86 -7.24
CA THR A 108 9.87 0.47 -6.98
C THR A 108 11.24 0.39 -6.31
N CYS A 109 11.45 -0.56 -5.39
CA CYS A 109 12.75 -0.75 -4.73
C CYS A 109 13.82 -1.26 -5.70
N VAL A 110 13.49 -2.21 -6.57
CA VAL A 110 14.41 -2.69 -7.62
C VAL A 110 14.78 -1.56 -8.57
N TRP A 111 13.81 -0.73 -8.97
CA TRP A 111 14.05 0.39 -9.89
C TRP A 111 15.02 1.43 -9.34
N LEU A 112 15.00 1.67 -8.03
CA LEU A 112 15.91 2.62 -7.37
C LEU A 112 17.26 2.00 -6.96
N GLY A 113 17.45 0.68 -7.07
CA GLY A 113 18.75 0.02 -6.84
C GLY A 113 19.23 0.01 -5.38
N TYR A 114 18.34 0.12 -4.40
CA TYR A 114 18.72 0.18 -2.99
C TYR A 114 18.89 -1.21 -2.34
N GLN A 115 19.97 -1.37 -1.56
CA GLN A 115 20.33 -2.64 -0.89
C GLN A 115 19.48 -2.96 0.35
N LEU A 116 18.72 -2.00 0.89
CA LEU A 116 17.90 -2.16 2.11
C LEU A 116 16.54 -2.82 1.86
N LEU A 117 16.43 -3.64 0.80
CA LEU A 117 15.20 -4.28 0.35
C LEU A 117 14.42 -5.00 1.48
N PRO A 118 15.05 -5.79 2.37
CA PRO A 118 14.32 -6.48 3.42
C PRO A 118 13.67 -5.53 4.44
N LEU A 119 14.39 -4.49 4.85
CA LEU A 119 13.88 -3.48 5.79
C LEU A 119 12.68 -2.74 5.17
N MET A 120 12.78 -2.35 3.89
CA MET A 120 11.71 -1.64 3.18
C MET A 120 10.45 -2.50 3.00
N MET A 121 10.64 -3.79 2.73
CA MET A 121 9.53 -4.75 2.65
C MET A 121 8.79 -4.85 3.98
N TRP A 122 9.52 -4.97 5.09
CA TRP A 122 8.93 -5.00 6.43
C TRP A 122 8.16 -3.71 6.75
N LEU A 123 8.75 -2.56 6.45
CA LEU A 123 8.13 -1.25 6.68
C LEU A 123 6.84 -1.09 5.87
N THR A 124 6.86 -1.50 4.59
CA THR A 124 5.69 -1.48 3.72
C THR A 124 4.59 -2.38 4.26
N TRP A 125 4.93 -3.58 4.72
CA TRP A 125 3.96 -4.54 5.25
C TRP A 125 3.26 -4.00 6.50
N LEU A 126 4.00 -3.34 7.40
CA LEU A 126 3.42 -2.66 8.55
C LEU A 126 2.53 -1.48 8.15
N ALA A 127 3.01 -0.62 7.24
CA ALA A 127 2.28 0.55 6.77
C ALA A 127 0.98 0.20 6.04
N THR A 128 1.01 -0.83 5.18
CA THR A 128 -0.17 -1.35 4.47
C THR A 128 -1.18 -1.96 5.43
N SER A 129 -0.74 -2.74 6.42
CA SER A 129 -1.63 -3.31 7.45
C SER A 129 -2.32 -2.21 8.26
N LEU A 130 -1.59 -1.17 8.66
CA LEU A 130 -2.14 0.00 9.34
C LEU A 130 -3.14 0.75 8.45
N SER A 131 -2.79 0.98 7.18
CA SER A 131 -3.62 1.64 6.18
C SER A 131 -4.98 0.94 6.01
N VAL A 132 -4.98 -0.39 5.91
CA VAL A 132 -6.21 -1.16 5.78
C VAL A 132 -7.04 -1.07 7.06
N GLY A 133 -6.41 -1.10 8.24
CA GLY A 133 -7.10 -0.87 9.51
C GLY A 133 -7.82 0.49 9.53
N LEU A 134 -7.15 1.56 9.10
CA LEU A 134 -7.75 2.89 8.98
C LEU A 134 -8.88 2.93 7.95
N ALA A 135 -8.73 2.27 6.81
CA ALA A 135 -9.74 2.23 5.75
C ALA A 135 -11.06 1.56 6.19
N LEU A 136 -10.97 0.58 7.09
CA LEU A 136 -12.13 -0.11 7.66
C LEU A 136 -12.75 0.64 8.84
N TRP A 137 -11.95 1.37 9.61
CA TRP A 137 -12.44 2.10 10.78
C TRP A 137 -13.07 3.46 10.42
N LEU A 138 -12.49 4.15 9.43
CA LEU A 138 -12.94 5.49 9.05
C LEU A 138 -14.13 5.43 8.09
N PRO A 139 -15.09 6.37 8.19
CA PRO A 139 -16.34 6.32 7.45
C PRO A 139 -16.22 6.77 5.98
N SER A 140 -15.28 7.66 5.66
CA SER A 140 -15.16 8.29 4.32
C SER A 140 -13.72 8.35 3.80
N HIS A 141 -13.55 8.50 2.48
CA HIS A 141 -12.26 8.72 1.82
C HIS A 141 -11.62 10.04 2.25
N THR A 142 -12.43 11.07 2.54
CA THR A 142 -11.92 12.36 3.02
C THR A 142 -11.28 12.24 4.40
N SER A 143 -11.93 11.53 5.33
CA SER A 143 -11.39 11.28 6.67
C SER A 143 -10.16 10.36 6.61
N PHE A 144 -10.16 9.37 5.72
CA PHE A 144 -8.99 8.55 5.43
C PHE A 144 -7.80 9.38 4.94
N LEU A 145 -7.97 10.18 3.88
CA LEU A 145 -6.91 11.02 3.32
C LEU A 145 -6.36 11.99 4.36
N ALA A 146 -7.21 12.60 5.19
CA ALA A 146 -6.78 13.48 6.27
C ALA A 146 -5.89 12.74 7.29
N SER A 147 -6.28 11.54 7.73
CA SER A 147 -5.48 10.74 8.68
C SER A 147 -4.14 10.31 8.10
N VAL A 148 -4.13 9.87 6.84
CA VAL A 148 -2.94 9.47 6.10
C VAL A 148 -1.96 10.63 5.97
N TRP A 149 -2.46 11.82 5.64
CA TRP A 149 -1.65 13.03 5.56
C TRP A 149 -1.02 13.39 6.90
N LEU A 150 -1.79 13.33 7.99
CA LEU A 150 -1.31 13.63 9.33
C LEU A 150 -0.20 12.67 9.77
N ILE A 151 -0.39 11.36 9.57
CA ILE A 151 0.61 10.35 9.90
C ILE A 151 1.88 10.54 9.06
N ASN A 152 1.75 10.78 7.75
CA ASN A 152 2.89 11.02 6.87
C ASN A 152 3.68 12.27 7.27
N ALA A 153 2.99 13.36 7.63
CA ALA A 153 3.63 14.59 8.08
C ALA A 153 4.35 14.38 9.41
N PHE A 154 3.75 13.67 10.35
CA PHE A 154 4.36 13.34 11.64
C PHE A 154 5.63 12.51 11.49
N VAL A 155 5.58 11.44 10.69
CA VAL A 155 6.76 10.60 10.41
C VAL A 155 7.85 11.40 9.70
N MET A 156 7.46 12.29 8.79
CA MET A 156 8.40 13.16 8.11
C MET A 156 9.12 14.10 9.07
N LEU A 157 8.40 14.74 10.00
CA LEU A 157 8.96 15.63 11.01
C LEU A 157 10.03 14.91 11.84
N ILE A 158 9.72 13.70 12.32
CA ILE A 158 10.67 12.87 13.09
C ILE A 158 11.95 12.61 12.27
N LEU A 159 11.83 12.33 10.97
CA LEU A 159 13.00 12.04 10.13
C LEU A 159 13.87 13.27 9.86
N LEU A 160 13.30 14.48 9.91
CA LEU A 160 14.01 15.74 9.78
C LEU A 160 14.71 16.16 11.09
N ASP A 161 14.09 15.90 12.24
CA ASP A 161 14.65 16.24 13.56
C ASP A 161 15.84 15.36 13.98
N LEU A 162 16.03 14.21 13.33
CA LEU A 162 17.17 13.32 13.54
C LEU A 162 18.49 13.90 12.96
N ASN A 163 18.88 15.14 13.25
CA ASN A 163 20.21 15.64 12.85
C ASN A 163 21.33 15.11 13.75
#